data_AF-A0A4V2APS3-F1
#
_entry.id   AF-A0A4V2APS3-F1
#
_cell.length_a   1.000
_cell.length_b   1.000
_cell.length_c   1.000
_cell.angle_alpha   90.00
_cell.angle_beta   90.00
_cell.angle_gamma   90.00
#
_symmetry.space_group_name_H-M   'P 1'
#
loop_
_entity.id
_entity.type
_entity.pdbx_description
1 polymer ?
#
loop_
_entity_poly.entity_id
_entity_poly.type
_entity_poly.pdbx_seq_one_letter_code
_entity_poly.pdbx_strand_id
1 'polypeptide(L)'
;MHIYSLQKGRPIVVTMPTNPARFVVTDGYHITGPVQITYSPQQKHYFTIACIIENDVLVGGGIFMTLLFFMGLSSGLLILQLMSMSPVIYLLFLYYVKRKKFIQIRRYK
;
A
#
# COMPACT_ATOMS: atom_id res chain seq x y z
N MET A 1 -23.21 -10.12 2.32
CA MET A 1 -21.82 -9.67 2.12
C MET A 1 -21.63 -9.47 0.63
N HIS A 2 -21.27 -8.26 0.18
CA HIS A 2 -21.06 -7.95 -1.24
C HIS A 2 -19.59 -7.66 -1.49
N ILE A 3 -19.04 -8.23 -2.56
CA ILE A 3 -17.66 -8.02 -2.99
C ILE A 3 -17.70 -7.36 -4.36
N TYR A 4 -16.96 -6.27 -4.52
CA TYR A 4 -16.86 -5.53 -5.77
C TYR A 4 -15.42 -5.62 -6.27
N SER A 5 -15.23 -6.00 -7.53
CA SER A 5 -13.91 -6.03 -8.14
C SER A 5 -13.44 -4.62 -8.48
N LEU A 6 -12.26 -4.23 -8.00
CA LEU A 6 -11.63 -2.97 -8.31
C LEU A 6 -10.46 -3.21 -9.28
N GLN A 7 -10.66 -2.87 -10.55
CA GLN A 7 -9.60 -2.94 -11.56
C GLN A 7 -8.72 -1.69 -11.52
N LYS A 8 -7.41 -1.85 -11.73
CA LYS A 8 -6.46 -0.73 -11.74
C LYS A 8 -6.87 0.32 -12.78
N GLY A 9 -6.92 1.58 -12.37
CA GLY A 9 -7.28 2.71 -13.23
C GLY A 9 -8.77 2.82 -13.59
N ARG A 10 -9.63 1.98 -13.02
CA ARG A 10 -11.08 2.02 -13.26
C ARG A 10 -11.83 2.27 -11.96
N PRO A 11 -12.55 3.42 -11.83
CA PRO A 11 -13.37 3.65 -10.66
C PRO A 11 -14.59 2.72 -10.66
N ILE A 12 -15.08 2.39 -9.48
CA ILE A 12 -16.33 1.67 -9.28
C ILE A 12 -17.27 2.51 -8.43
N VAL A 13 -18.56 2.41 -8.70
CA VAL A 13 -19.61 3.04 -7.89
C VAL A 13 -20.29 1.94 -7.10
N VAL A 14 -20.29 2.08 -5.78
CA VAL A 14 -20.90 1.13 -4.87
C VAL A 14 -22.06 1.80 -4.16
N THR A 15 -23.28 1.32 -4.41
CA THR A 15 -24.45 1.72 -3.64
C THR A 15 -24.43 0.99 -2.31
N MET A 16 -24.34 1.74 -1.21
CA MET A 16 -24.35 1.12 0.11
C MET A 16 -25.78 0.86 0.58
N PRO A 17 -26.08 -0.36 1.07
CA PRO A 17 -27.42 -0.72 1.53
C PRO A 17 -27.76 -0.14 2.91
N THR A 18 -26.75 0.22 3.72
CA THR A 18 -26.92 0.67 5.11
C THR A 18 -26.17 1.97 5.38
N ASN A 19 -26.67 2.76 6.36
CA ASN A 19 -26.03 3.96 6.86
C ASN A 19 -26.04 3.94 8.41
N PRO A 20 -24.88 3.85 9.09
CA PRO A 20 -23.54 3.86 8.54
C PRO A 20 -23.19 2.56 7.78
N ALA A 21 -22.31 2.68 6.78
CA ALA A 21 -21.72 1.54 6.09
C ALA A 21 -20.30 1.26 6.62
N ARG A 22 -19.89 0.00 6.56
CA ARG A 22 -18.52 -0.42 6.80
C ARG A 22 -18.00 -1.17 5.59
N PHE A 23 -16.78 -0.88 5.19
CA PHE A 23 -16.12 -1.59 4.12
C PHE A 23 -14.66 -1.86 4.46
N VAL A 24 -14.12 -2.88 3.79
CA VAL A 24 -12.71 -3.26 3.81
C VAL A 24 -12.25 -3.40 2.36
N VAL A 25 -10.95 -3.28 2.15
CA VAL A 25 -10.32 -3.53 0.85
C VAL A 25 -9.31 -4.65 1.01
N THR A 26 -9.25 -5.52 0.01
CA THR A 26 -8.37 -6.68 0.01
C THR A 26 -7.79 -6.91 -1.39
N ASP A 27 -6.55 -7.38 -1.43
CA ASP A 27 -5.87 -7.89 -2.64
C ASP A 27 -5.85 -9.44 -2.68
N GLY A 28 -6.55 -10.09 -1.74
CA GLY A 28 -6.54 -11.54 -1.54
C GLY A 28 -5.55 -12.03 -0.48
N TYR A 29 -4.58 -11.20 -0.08
CA TYR A 29 -3.58 -11.55 0.93
C TYR A 29 -3.58 -10.55 2.11
N HIS A 30 -3.59 -9.26 1.82
CA HIS A 30 -3.73 -8.16 2.77
C HIS A 30 -5.19 -7.73 2.84
N ILE A 31 -5.65 -7.40 4.05
CA ILE A 31 -6.98 -6.85 4.28
C ILE A 31 -6.81 -5.60 5.15
N THR A 32 -7.40 -4.48 4.71
CA THR A 32 -7.38 -3.23 5.49
C THR A 32 -8.14 -3.37 6.80
N GLY A 33 -7.89 -2.45 7.74
CA GLY A 33 -8.85 -2.21 8.81
C GLY A 33 -10.22 -1.78 8.26
N PRO A 34 -11.32 -2.08 8.96
CA PRO A 34 -12.65 -1.63 8.56
C PRO A 34 -12.76 -0.12 8.65
N VAL A 35 -13.24 0.51 7.56
CA VAL A 35 -13.54 1.94 7.53
C VAL A 35 -15.04 2.11 7.63
N GLN A 36 -15.49 2.87 8.62
CA GLN A 36 -16.89 3.23 8.78
C GLN A 36 -17.15 4.58 8.11
N ILE A 37 -18.21 4.64 7.31
CA ILE A 37 -18.62 5.84 6.61
C ILE A 37 -20.11 6.08 6.80
N THR A 38 -20.43 7.34 7.08
CA THR A 38 -21.79 7.83 7.24
C THR A 38 -22.07 8.76 6.07
N TYR A 39 -23.18 8.52 5.38
CA TYR A 39 -23.55 9.29 4.19
C TYR A 39 -24.70 10.23 4.49
N SER A 40 -24.75 11.34 3.75
CA SER A 40 -25.94 12.18 3.63
C SER A 40 -26.53 12.00 2.22
N PRO A 41 -27.86 12.09 2.01
CA PRO A 41 -28.51 11.79 0.73
C PRO A 41 -27.96 12.53 -0.50
N GLN A 42 -27.27 13.65 -0.31
CA GLN A 42 -26.72 14.50 -1.37
C GLN A 42 -25.20 14.39 -1.52
N GLN A 43 -24.50 13.57 -0.70
CA GLN A 43 -23.04 13.53 -0.67
C GLN A 43 -22.49 12.20 -1.17
N LYS A 44 -21.68 12.28 -2.23
CA LYS A 44 -20.84 11.17 -2.70
C LYS A 44 -19.48 11.25 -1.99
N HIS A 45 -18.95 10.10 -1.60
CA HIS A 45 -17.60 10.00 -1.04
C HIS A 45 -16.70 9.29 -2.04
N TYR A 46 -15.53 9.88 -2.29
CA TYR A 46 -14.54 9.33 -3.19
C TYR A 46 -13.33 8.83 -2.39
N PHE A 47 -12.90 7.62 -2.70
CA PHE A 47 -11.75 6.98 -2.09
C PHE A 47 -10.81 6.49 -3.16
N THR A 48 -9.52 6.69 -2.94
CA THR A 48 -8.44 6.11 -3.72
C THR A 48 -7.83 4.98 -2.93
N ILE A 49 -7.68 3.82 -3.57
CA ILE A 49 -6.99 2.66 -2.99
C ILE A 49 -5.56 2.68 -3.49
N ALA A 50 -4.60 2.68 -2.56
CA ALA A 50 -3.18 2.67 -2.85
C ALA A 50 -2.46 1.63 -1.99
N CYS A 51 -1.27 1.21 -2.40
CA CYS A 51 -0.35 0.48 -1.53
C CYS A 51 0.56 1.48 -0.80
N ILE A 52 1.12 1.06 0.33
CA ILE A 52 2.10 1.86 1.09
C ILE A 52 3.40 2.11 0.29
N ILE A 53 3.71 1.23 -0.66
CA ILE A 53 4.85 1.34 -1.56
C ILE A 53 4.33 1.61 -2.96
N GLU A 54 4.74 2.74 -3.52
CA GLU A 54 4.46 3.14 -4.89
C GLU A 54 5.56 2.61 -5.83
N ASN A 55 5.23 2.47 -7.12
CA ASN A 55 6.12 1.82 -8.10
C ASN A 55 7.44 2.57 -8.30
N ASP A 56 7.39 3.90 -8.27
CA ASP A 56 8.52 4.81 -8.35
C ASP A 56 9.48 4.65 -7.15
N VAL A 57 8.93 4.54 -5.94
CA VAL A 57 9.70 4.27 -4.73
C VAL A 57 10.40 2.91 -4.82
N LEU A 58 9.71 1.89 -5.36
CA LEU A 58 10.30 0.56 -5.54
C LEU A 58 11.46 0.58 -6.54
N VAL A 59 11.29 1.25 -7.68
CA VAL A 59 12.33 1.35 -8.72
C VAL A 59 13.51 2.19 -8.24
N GLY A 60 13.25 3.39 -7.71
CA GLY A 60 14.28 4.28 -7.20
C GLY A 60 15.05 3.67 -6.02
N GLY A 61 14.33 3.04 -5.08
CA GLY A 61 14.92 2.30 -3.98
C GLY A 61 15.77 1.12 -4.45
N GLY A 62 15.31 0.37 -5.46
CA GLY A 62 16.07 -0.71 -6.07
C GLY A 62 17.40 -0.23 -6.65
N ILE A 63 17.38 0.82 -7.48
CA ILE A 63 18.59 1.42 -8.07
C ILE A 63 19.55 1.89 -6.97
N PHE A 64 19.03 2.60 -5.96
CA PHE A 64 19.82 3.11 -4.86
C PHE A 64 20.50 1.99 -4.05
N MET A 65 19.77 0.91 -3.73
CA MET A 65 20.33 -0.26 -3.06
C MET A 65 21.43 -0.93 -3.89
N THR A 66 21.22 -1.07 -5.20
CA THR A 66 22.24 -1.64 -6.11
C THR A 66 23.52 -0.80 -6.12
N LEU A 67 23.40 0.53 -6.20
CA LEU A 67 24.56 1.42 -6.15
C LEU A 67 25.31 1.30 -4.82
N LEU A 68 24.61 1.33 -3.68
CA LEU A 68 25.23 1.14 -2.37
C LEU A 68 25.93 -0.21 -2.26
N PHE A 69 25.29 -1.29 -2.72
CA PHE A 69 25.89 -2.62 -2.68
C PHE A 69 27.23 -2.66 -3.44
N PHE A 70 27.26 -2.14 -4.68
CA PHE A 70 28.49 -2.10 -5.48
C PHE A 70 29.55 -1.18 -4.90
N MET A 71 29.17 -0.02 -4.35
CA MET A 71 30.11 0.86 -3.64
C MET A 71 30.72 0.16 -2.42
N GLY A 72 29.92 -0.59 -1.66
CA GLY A 72 30.39 -1.38 -0.52
C GLY A 72 31.30 -2.53 -0.96
N LEU A 73 31.05 -3.12 -2.12
CA LEU A 73 31.89 -4.15 -2.72
C LEU A 73 33.24 -3.57 -3.17
N SER A 74 33.25 -2.46 -3.90
CA SER A 74 34.48 -1.86 -4.42
C SER A 74 35.35 -1.22 -3.35
N SER A 75 34.74 -0.70 -2.27
CA SER A 75 35.46 -0.08 -1.14
C SER A 75 35.90 -1.08 -0.07
N GLY A 76 35.44 -2.34 -0.13
CA GLY A 76 35.64 -3.34 0.93
C GLY A 76 34.84 -3.05 2.21
N LEU A 77 33.94 -2.07 2.21
CA LEU A 77 33.11 -1.71 3.36
C LEU A 77 31.88 -2.62 3.48
N LEU A 78 32.02 -3.70 4.25
CA LEU A 78 30.95 -4.67 4.52
C LEU A 78 29.70 -4.01 5.13
N ILE A 79 29.87 -2.97 5.96
CA ILE A 79 28.74 -2.25 6.56
C ILE A 79 27.82 -1.62 5.51
N LEU A 80 28.40 -1.14 4.41
CA LEU A 80 27.66 -0.47 3.33
C LEU A 80 26.84 -1.51 2.52
N GLN A 81 27.39 -2.72 2.38
CA GLN A 81 26.66 -3.87 1.81
C GLN A 81 25.50 -4.30 2.71
N LEU A 82 25.70 -4.41 4.03
CA LEU A 82 24.62 -4.75 4.96
C LEU A 82 23.52 -3.68 4.98
N MET A 83 23.90 -2.40 4.99
CA MET A 83 22.92 -1.32 4.94
C MET A 83 22.13 -1.30 3.65
N SER A 84 22.72 -1.72 2.52
CA SER A 84 21.99 -1.84 1.24
C SER A 84 20.83 -2.84 1.28
N MET A 85 20.87 -3.82 2.19
CA MET A 85 19.79 -4.80 2.37
C MET A 85 18.68 -4.31 3.32
N SER A 86 18.95 -3.27 4.11
CA SER A 86 17.99 -2.75 5.09
C SER A 86 16.64 -2.34 4.50
N PRO A 87 16.54 -1.71 3.31
CA PRO A 87 15.25 -1.36 2.74
C PRO A 87 14.45 -2.61 2.34
N VAL A 88 15.10 -3.67 1.83
CA VAL A 88 14.43 -4.95 1.53
C VAL A 88 13.81 -5.55 2.79
N ILE A 89 14.58 -5.61 3.88
CA ILE A 89 14.09 -6.12 5.17
C ILE A 89 12.89 -5.31 5.66
N TYR A 90 12.96 -3.98 5.54
CA TYR A 90 11.85 -3.10 5.91
C TYR A 90 10.60 -3.33 5.06
N LEU A 91 10.75 -3.51 3.74
CA LEU A 91 9.65 -3.83 2.84
C LEU A 91 8.99 -5.16 3.22
N LEU A 92 9.80 -6.20 3.49
CA LEU A 92 9.30 -7.50 3.96
C LEU A 92 8.57 -7.37 5.30
N PHE A 93 9.08 -6.57 6.22
CA PHE A 93 8.39 -6.30 7.48
C PHE A 93 7.02 -5.65 7.26
N LEU A 94 6.94 -4.64 6.39
CA LEU A 94 5.67 -4.01 6.05
C LEU A 94 4.68 -4.99 5.40
N TYR A 95 5.17 -5.78 4.46
CA TYR A 95 4.39 -6.76 3.71
C TYR A 95 3.87 -7.88 4.62
N TYR A 96 4.75 -8.54 5.38
CA TYR A 96 4.39 -9.74 6.15
C TYR A 96 3.85 -9.45 7.56
N VAL A 97 4.35 -8.42 8.23
CA VAL A 97 4.01 -8.13 9.65
C VAL A 97 2.92 -7.07 9.74
N LYS A 98 3.03 -5.97 9.00
CA LYS A 98 2.07 -4.85 9.05
C LYS A 98 0.96 -4.97 7.98
N ARG A 99 0.45 -6.18 7.76
CA ARG A 99 -0.52 -6.52 6.69
C ARG A 99 -1.71 -5.56 6.58
N LYS A 100 -2.30 -5.15 7.70
CA LYS A 100 -3.48 -4.25 7.75
C LYS A 100 -3.21 -2.82 7.27
N LYS A 101 -1.95 -2.41 7.22
CA LYS A 101 -1.50 -1.07 6.81
C LYS A 101 -0.89 -1.04 5.42
N PHE A 102 -0.73 -2.20 4.79
CA PHE A 102 -0.11 -2.32 3.47
C PHE A 102 -0.99 -1.67 2.39
N ILE A 103 -2.28 -1.99 2.38
CA ILE A 103 -3.29 -1.31 1.58
C ILE A 103 -3.79 -0.08 2.34
N GLN A 104 -3.88 1.05 1.65
CA GLN A 104 -4.31 2.33 2.19
C GLN A 104 -5.58 2.79 1.46
N ILE A 105 -6.58 3.18 2.25
CA ILE A 105 -7.80 3.83 1.77
C ILE A 105 -7.60 5.33 1.99
N ARG A 106 -7.31 6.08 0.92
CA ARG A 106 -7.11 7.53 0.96
C ARG A 106 -8.42 8.20 0.56
N ARG A 107 -8.96 9.11 1.38
CA ARG A 107 -10.13 9.91 0.99
C ARG A 107 -9.68 10.97 0.00
N TYR A 108 -10.35 11.05 -1.15
CA TYR A 108 -10.17 12.15 -2.08
C TYR A 108 -10.75 13.41 -1.42
N LYS A 109 -9.94 14.46 -1.28
CA LYS A 109 -10.39 15.76 -0.76
C LYS A 109 -11.18 16.49 -1.84
#